data_AF-A0A2S6SP59-F1
#
_entry.id   AF-A0A2S6SP59-F1
#
_cell.length_a   1.000
_cell.length_b   1.000
_cell.length_c   1.000
_cell.angle_alpha   90.00
_cell.angle_beta   90.00
_cell.angle_gamma   90.00
#
_symmetry.space_group_name_H-M   'P 1'
#
loop_
_entity.id
_entity.type
_entity.pdbx_description
1 polymer ?
#
loop_
_entity_poly.entity_id
_entity_poly.type
_entity_poly.pdbx_seq_one_letter_code
_entity_poly.pdbx_strand_id
1 'polypeptide(L)'
;MVMIFELCLMKINFFIISLIIFLSTFVRAELIFKNEFPKDMQGIWSSDCKAQSQVHIISKNNSMWIDETYVGLNLSKTSTVQGWTVYKWGELDGTYYFFLKKNTQNQLMEISPPDEWDGIDYSFLNSNDFSIYDECDSIPPLYQIIYGEIISLMNSDLIDICTQEDEPQNCIKETFKYLDVSQDQELSVAELTRAARVLVYFTFIDKRIDEDREIGFAAYSTISLLFPALSKIIIGNYDYDNSNTLSLKEIYTDRIANLDYQNLFTENIKGLDPEELRKLIENLDFLKSLLLN
;
A
#
# COMPACT_ATOMS: atom_id res chain seq x y z
N MET A 1 3.64 -3.34 -8.55
CA MET A 1 2.62 -3.21 -9.62
C MET A 1 1.61 -4.36 -9.63
N VAL A 2 1.95 -5.56 -9.11
CA VAL A 2 1.05 -6.73 -9.06
C VAL A 2 0.10 -6.74 -7.85
N MET A 3 0.48 -6.18 -6.69
CA MET A 3 -0.36 -6.26 -5.48
C MET A 3 -1.63 -5.37 -5.46
N ILE A 4 -1.75 -4.37 -6.33
CA ILE A 4 -2.92 -3.47 -6.32
C ILE A 4 -4.10 -4.10 -7.10
N PHE A 5 -3.87 -5.17 -7.85
CA PHE A 5 -4.85 -5.78 -8.76
C PHE A 5 -5.69 -6.92 -8.17
N GLU A 6 -5.35 -7.46 -6.99
CA GLU A 6 -6.01 -8.68 -6.46
C GLU A 6 -7.32 -8.45 -5.68
N LEU A 7 -7.76 -7.20 -5.47
CA LEU A 7 -8.93 -6.89 -4.64
C LEU A 7 -10.30 -7.01 -5.35
N CYS A 8 -10.32 -7.27 -6.66
CA CYS A 8 -11.56 -7.38 -7.43
C CYS A 8 -11.80 -8.80 -7.91
N LEU A 9 -12.73 -9.51 -7.26
CA LEU A 9 -13.73 -10.42 -7.85
C LEU A 9 -14.07 -11.57 -6.88
N MET A 10 -15.31 -11.59 -6.36
CA MET A 10 -16.15 -12.80 -6.35
C MET A 10 -17.49 -12.58 -5.63
N LYS A 11 -18.60 -12.83 -6.35
CA LYS A 11 -19.92 -13.42 -5.94
C LYS A 11 -20.99 -13.05 -7.00
N ILE A 12 -22.09 -13.77 -7.29
CA ILE A 12 -22.92 -14.77 -6.58
C ILE A 12 -23.93 -15.37 -7.62
N ASN A 13 -24.40 -16.62 -7.46
CA ASN A 13 -25.85 -16.96 -7.36
C ASN A 13 -26.14 -18.48 -7.38
N PHE A 14 -27.01 -18.91 -6.46
CA PHE A 14 -28.21 -19.78 -6.63
C PHE A 14 -28.45 -20.72 -5.43
N PHE A 15 -28.88 -20.22 -4.25
CA PHE A 15 -29.34 -21.10 -3.16
C PHE A 15 -30.23 -20.37 -2.11
N ILE A 16 -31.36 -19.79 -2.52
CA ILE A 16 -32.07 -18.79 -1.68
C ILE A 16 -33.17 -19.34 -0.74
N ILE A 17 -33.67 -20.57 -0.86
CA ILE A 17 -34.92 -20.92 -0.13
C ILE A 17 -34.74 -21.92 1.04
N SER A 18 -33.59 -22.59 1.17
CA SER A 18 -33.32 -23.48 2.33
C SER A 18 -32.42 -22.88 3.42
N LEU A 19 -31.90 -21.66 3.21
CA LEU A 19 -30.87 -21.02 4.05
C LEU A 19 -31.45 -20.25 5.26
N ILE A 20 -32.73 -19.90 5.25
CA ILE A 20 -33.34 -18.95 6.20
C ILE A 20 -33.51 -19.53 7.62
N ILE A 21 -33.53 -20.86 7.79
CA ILE A 21 -33.72 -21.50 9.11
C ILE A 21 -32.39 -21.95 9.75
N PHE A 22 -31.29 -22.02 8.98
CA PHE A 22 -29.94 -22.33 9.49
C PHE A 22 -29.03 -21.10 9.65
N LEU A 23 -29.46 -19.92 9.20
CA LEU A 23 -28.69 -18.67 9.28
C LEU A 23 -28.74 -17.98 10.64
N SER A 24 -29.57 -18.39 11.60
CA SER A 24 -29.77 -17.61 12.83
C SER A 24 -28.67 -17.73 13.87
N THR A 25 -27.56 -18.45 13.62
CA THR A 25 -26.54 -18.66 14.66
C THR A 25 -25.14 -18.11 14.38
N PHE A 26 -24.82 -17.52 13.22
CA PHE A 26 -23.51 -16.86 13.01
C PHE A 26 -23.53 -15.77 11.92
N VAL A 27 -24.52 -14.88 11.91
CA VAL A 27 -24.43 -13.68 11.05
C VAL A 27 -23.60 -12.64 11.79
N ARG A 28 -22.29 -12.58 11.51
CA ARG A 28 -21.50 -11.39 11.83
C ARG A 28 -22.05 -10.24 10.98
N ALA A 29 -22.47 -9.16 11.64
CA ALA A 29 -22.88 -7.97 10.92
C ALA A 29 -21.62 -7.32 10.32
N GLU A 30 -21.50 -7.36 9.00
CA GLU A 30 -20.35 -6.78 8.32
C GLU A 30 -20.58 -5.28 8.05
N LEU A 31 -19.63 -4.46 8.51
CA LEU A 31 -19.63 -3.03 8.26
C LEU A 31 -19.36 -2.73 6.78
N ILE A 32 -20.05 -1.72 6.26
CA ILE A 32 -19.85 -1.22 4.89
C ILE A 32 -18.86 -0.06 4.93
N PHE A 33 -17.70 -0.24 4.29
CA PHE A 33 -16.63 0.76 4.19
C PHE A 33 -16.65 1.41 2.82
N LYS A 34 -16.95 2.71 2.78
CA LYS A 34 -17.11 3.47 1.53
C LYS A 34 -16.50 4.86 1.59
N ASN A 35 -16.27 5.36 2.80
CA ASN A 35 -15.86 6.74 3.01
C ASN A 35 -14.33 6.84 3.01
N GLU A 36 -13.85 8.07 2.83
CA GLU A 36 -12.45 8.43 3.04
C GLU A 36 -12.21 8.65 4.54
N PHE A 37 -10.95 8.69 4.99
CA PHE A 37 -10.67 9.19 6.33
C PHE A 37 -11.08 10.67 6.44
N PRO A 38 -11.78 11.07 7.52
CA PRO A 38 -12.14 12.47 7.74
C PRO A 38 -10.91 13.38 7.69
N LYS A 39 -11.04 14.55 7.05
CA LYS A 39 -9.91 15.48 6.85
C LYS A 39 -9.24 15.93 8.15
N ASP A 40 -10.00 16.02 9.22
CA ASP A 40 -9.50 16.40 10.55
C ASP A 40 -8.72 15.28 11.26
N MET A 41 -8.83 14.03 10.78
CA MET A 41 -8.05 12.88 11.24
C MET A 41 -6.83 12.59 10.35
N GLN A 42 -6.77 13.18 9.14
CA GLN A 42 -5.61 13.04 8.27
C GLN A 42 -4.42 13.81 8.85
N GLY A 43 -3.26 13.18 8.91
CA GLY A 43 -2.09 13.75 9.56
C GLY A 43 -1.10 12.71 10.05
N ILE A 44 -0.12 13.18 10.83
CA ILE A 44 0.91 12.37 11.46
C ILE A 44 0.59 12.34 12.95
N TRP A 45 0.47 11.15 13.52
CA TRP A 45 0.04 10.93 14.89
C TRP A 45 1.07 10.09 15.64
N SER A 46 1.37 10.45 16.89
CA SER A 46 2.25 9.67 17.75
C SER A 46 1.86 9.83 19.21
N SER A 47 2.16 8.81 20.03
CA SER A 47 2.05 8.91 21.48
C SER A 47 3.10 9.84 22.09
N ASP A 48 4.21 10.06 21.38
CA ASP A 48 5.24 11.04 21.75
C ASP A 48 5.94 11.55 20.48
N CYS A 49 5.54 12.74 19.99
CA CYS A 49 6.15 13.34 18.80
C CYS A 49 7.67 13.60 18.93
N LYS A 50 8.25 13.51 20.14
CA LYS A 50 9.70 13.66 20.36
C LYS A 50 10.43 12.32 20.41
N ALA A 51 9.80 11.28 20.96
CA ALA A 51 10.36 9.94 20.97
C ALA A 51 10.05 9.26 19.63
N GLN A 52 11.09 8.87 18.91
CA GLN A 52 10.98 8.27 17.57
C GLN A 52 10.48 6.82 17.60
N SER A 53 9.65 6.45 18.58
CA SER A 53 9.27 5.07 18.88
C SER A 53 8.13 4.55 18.01
N GLN A 54 7.22 5.44 17.60
CA GLN A 54 6.03 5.07 16.83
C GLN A 54 5.45 6.26 16.06
N VAL A 55 4.92 6.00 14.86
CA VAL A 55 4.20 6.97 14.04
C VAL A 55 3.03 6.28 13.33
N HIS A 56 1.86 6.92 13.39
CA HIS A 56 0.68 6.56 12.62
C HIS A 56 0.37 7.69 11.63
N ILE A 57 0.48 7.39 10.35
CA ILE A 57 0.23 8.34 9.26
C ILE A 57 -1.13 8.00 8.67
N ILE A 58 -2.06 8.94 8.68
CA ILE A 58 -3.40 8.77 8.12
C ILE A 58 -3.54 9.72 6.93
N SER A 59 -3.80 9.16 5.75
CA SER A 59 -4.12 9.91 4.54
C SER A 59 -5.57 9.68 4.15
N LYS A 60 -6.00 10.26 3.03
CA LYS A 60 -7.36 10.18 2.50
C LYS A 60 -7.94 8.76 2.43
N ASN A 61 -7.17 7.79 1.93
CA ASN A 61 -7.65 6.41 1.65
C ASN A 61 -6.67 5.33 2.12
N ASN A 62 -5.75 5.68 3.00
CA ASN A 62 -4.72 4.78 3.48
C ASN A 62 -4.22 5.23 4.85
N SER A 63 -3.68 4.28 5.61
CA SER A 63 -3.03 4.50 6.88
C SER A 63 -1.74 3.69 6.93
N MET A 64 -0.68 4.25 7.51
CA MET A 64 0.59 3.57 7.71
C MET A 64 0.97 3.63 9.18
N TRP A 65 1.35 2.49 9.72
CA TRP A 65 1.86 2.36 11.08
C TRP A 65 3.34 2.02 11.01
N ILE A 66 4.15 2.70 11.81
CA ILE A 66 5.59 2.49 11.90
C ILE A 66 5.97 2.48 13.37
N ASP A 67 6.61 1.42 13.84
CA ASP A 67 7.26 1.37 15.15
C ASP A 67 8.60 0.62 15.09
N GLU A 68 9.18 0.33 16.26
CA GLU A 68 10.46 -0.37 16.38
C GLU A 68 10.43 -1.83 15.92
N THR A 69 9.26 -2.42 15.69
CA THR A 69 9.06 -3.85 15.42
C THR A 69 8.21 -4.12 14.18
N TYR A 70 7.42 -3.15 13.73
CA TYR A 70 6.43 -3.33 12.69
C TYR A 70 6.30 -2.12 11.79
N VAL A 71 6.16 -2.38 10.49
CA VAL A 71 5.73 -1.39 9.50
C VAL A 71 4.63 -1.98 8.67
N GLY A 72 3.46 -1.34 8.73
CA GLY A 72 2.30 -1.76 7.97
C GLY A 72 1.68 -0.64 7.17
N LEU A 73 1.17 -0.97 6.00
CA LEU A 73 0.43 -0.05 5.13
C LEU A 73 -0.91 -0.66 4.80
N ASN A 74 -1.95 0.04 5.19
CA ASN A 74 -3.31 -0.40 4.96
C ASN A 74 -4.01 0.56 4.01
N LEU A 75 -4.43 0.04 2.84
CA LEU A 75 -5.32 0.75 1.93
C LEU A 75 -6.74 0.49 2.39
N SER A 76 -7.41 1.52 2.90
CA SER A 76 -8.69 1.31 3.56
C SER A 76 -9.66 2.46 3.38
N LYS A 77 -10.92 2.07 3.21
CA LYS A 77 -12.09 2.95 3.33
C LYS A 77 -12.58 2.89 4.77
N THR A 78 -13.32 3.93 5.15
CA THR A 78 -13.88 4.08 6.48
C THR A 78 -15.40 3.95 6.47
N SER A 79 -15.97 3.79 7.66
CA SER A 79 -17.39 3.93 7.96
C SER A 79 -17.56 4.76 9.23
N THR A 80 -18.80 5.08 9.61
CA THR A 80 -19.07 5.82 10.84
C THR A 80 -20.03 5.03 11.72
N VAL A 81 -19.65 4.83 12.98
CA VAL A 81 -20.45 4.11 13.97
C VAL A 81 -20.44 4.90 15.29
N GLN A 82 -21.62 5.32 15.77
CA GLN A 82 -21.76 6.06 17.03
C GLN A 82 -20.83 7.29 17.17
N GLY A 83 -20.53 7.96 16.05
CA GLY A 83 -19.63 9.11 16.00
C GLY A 83 -18.14 8.77 16.04
N TRP A 84 -17.78 7.49 15.91
CA TRP A 84 -16.43 7.00 15.66
C TRP A 84 -16.25 6.70 14.17
N THR A 85 -15.06 7.00 13.64
CA THR A 85 -14.62 6.58 12.32
C THR A 85 -14.02 5.19 12.43
N VAL A 86 -14.61 4.20 11.78
CA VAL A 86 -14.10 2.83 11.80
C VAL A 86 -13.43 2.50 10.49
N TYR A 87 -12.32 1.78 10.56
CA TYR A 87 -11.64 1.20 9.41
C TYR A 87 -11.17 -0.21 9.73
N LYS A 88 -11.02 -1.02 8.68
CA LYS A 88 -10.44 -2.37 8.78
C LYS A 88 -8.94 -2.27 8.57
N TRP A 89 -8.16 -3.09 9.25
CA TRP A 89 -6.75 -3.33 8.94
C TRP A 89 -6.62 -4.82 8.64
N GLY A 90 -6.36 -5.15 7.38
CA GLY A 90 -6.28 -6.53 6.92
C GLY A 90 -4.83 -6.96 6.73
N GLU A 91 -4.51 -8.14 7.22
CA GLU A 91 -3.32 -8.91 6.88
C GLU A 91 -3.74 -10.17 6.12
N LEU A 92 -2.77 -10.86 5.50
CA LEU A 92 -3.00 -12.14 4.82
C LEU A 92 -3.72 -13.18 5.70
N ASP A 93 -3.57 -13.10 7.03
CA ASP A 93 -4.08 -14.09 8.00
C ASP A 93 -5.16 -13.56 8.97
N GLY A 94 -5.61 -12.32 8.84
CA GLY A 94 -6.62 -11.75 9.75
C GLY A 94 -7.08 -10.33 9.42
N THR A 95 -8.28 -9.94 9.86
CA THR A 95 -8.80 -8.58 9.72
C THR A 95 -9.13 -8.01 11.09
N TYR A 96 -8.47 -6.91 11.43
CA TYR A 96 -8.68 -6.13 12.65
C TYR A 96 -9.57 -4.93 12.33
N TYR A 97 -10.31 -4.44 13.33
CA TYR A 97 -11.08 -3.20 13.21
C TYR A 97 -10.51 -2.19 14.19
N PHE A 98 -10.37 -0.95 13.73
CA PHE A 98 -9.92 0.16 14.55
C PHE A 98 -10.94 1.28 14.48
N PHE A 99 -11.24 1.86 15.64
CA PHE A 99 -12.20 2.95 15.78
C PHE A 99 -11.47 4.20 16.24
N LEU A 100 -11.58 5.26 15.44
CA LEU A 100 -10.91 6.54 15.62
C LEU A 100 -11.89 7.66 15.95
N LYS A 101 -11.49 8.54 16.86
CA LYS A 101 -12.25 9.75 17.19
C LYS A 101 -11.34 10.83 17.74
N LYS A 102 -11.60 12.10 17.43
CA LYS A 102 -10.88 13.21 18.08
C LYS A 102 -11.53 13.58 19.41
N ASN A 103 -10.70 13.82 20.41
CA ASN A 103 -11.16 14.38 21.68
C ASN A 103 -11.27 15.92 21.60
N THR A 104 -11.71 16.55 22.70
CA THR A 104 -11.85 18.01 22.80
C THR A 104 -10.53 18.76 22.78
N GLN A 105 -9.40 18.08 22.97
CA GLN A 105 -8.04 18.60 22.90
C GLN A 105 -7.39 18.40 21.52
N ASN A 106 -8.18 17.98 20.52
CA ASN A 106 -7.73 17.72 19.15
C ASN A 106 -6.75 16.53 19.01
N GLN A 107 -6.68 15.65 20.02
CA GLN A 107 -5.88 14.42 19.98
C GLN A 107 -6.69 13.29 19.34
N LEU A 108 -6.00 12.38 18.66
CA LEU A 108 -6.60 11.19 18.07
C LEU A 108 -6.75 10.11 19.17
N MET A 109 -7.96 9.65 19.38
CA MET A 109 -8.25 8.47 20.21
C MET A 109 -8.47 7.26 19.32
N GLU A 110 -7.88 6.13 19.70
CA GLU A 110 -8.06 4.84 19.04
C GLU A 110 -8.54 3.79 20.04
N ILE A 111 -9.52 2.99 19.62
CA ILE A 111 -9.98 1.82 20.37
C ILE A 111 -10.17 0.64 19.42
N SER A 112 -9.73 -0.53 19.86
CA SER A 112 -9.95 -1.81 19.19
C SER A 112 -11.12 -2.54 19.84
N PRO A 113 -11.91 -3.30 19.08
CA PRO A 113 -12.95 -4.13 19.65
C PRO A 113 -12.34 -5.20 20.57
N PRO A 114 -13.10 -5.71 21.56
CA PRO A 114 -12.66 -6.84 22.37
C PRO A 114 -12.48 -8.09 21.50
N ASP A 115 -11.69 -9.04 22.03
CA ASP A 115 -11.55 -10.36 21.42
C ASP A 115 -12.94 -11.00 21.19
N GLU A 116 -13.08 -11.70 20.07
CA GLU A 116 -14.33 -12.36 19.65
C GLU A 116 -15.54 -11.44 19.35
N TRP A 117 -15.32 -10.12 19.17
CA TRP A 117 -16.37 -9.20 18.78
C TRP A 117 -17.21 -9.67 17.58
N ASP A 118 -18.53 -9.63 17.73
CA ASP A 118 -19.51 -10.21 16.80
C ASP A 118 -19.96 -9.26 15.68
N GLY A 119 -19.50 -8.00 15.71
CA GLY A 119 -19.91 -6.96 14.78
C GLY A 119 -21.20 -6.22 15.18
N ILE A 120 -21.82 -6.59 16.31
CA ILE A 120 -23.14 -6.12 16.73
C ILE A 120 -23.06 -5.28 17.99
N ASP A 121 -22.32 -5.72 19.03
CA ASP A 121 -22.22 -4.97 20.29
C ASP A 121 -21.11 -3.92 20.24
N TYR A 122 -21.49 -2.64 20.22
CA TYR A 122 -20.57 -1.50 20.22
C TYR A 122 -20.40 -0.87 21.62
N SER A 123 -20.83 -1.55 22.69
CA SER A 123 -20.77 -1.03 24.06
C SER A 123 -19.36 -0.59 24.48
N PHE A 124 -18.32 -1.25 23.97
CA PHE A 124 -16.91 -0.94 24.20
C PHE A 124 -16.53 0.49 23.77
N LEU A 125 -17.24 1.11 22.82
CA LEU A 125 -17.00 2.51 22.41
C LEU A 125 -17.30 3.55 23.50
N ASN A 126 -17.95 3.14 24.60
CA ASN A 126 -18.18 3.98 25.78
C ASN A 126 -17.12 3.77 26.87
N SER A 127 -16.11 2.93 26.62
CA SER A 127 -14.99 2.71 27.52
C SER A 127 -14.12 3.96 27.65
N ASN A 128 -13.40 4.05 28.78
CA ASN A 128 -12.32 5.03 28.97
C ASN A 128 -10.94 4.44 28.65
N ASP A 129 -10.89 3.21 28.14
CA ASP A 129 -9.68 2.50 27.75
C ASP A 129 -9.45 2.68 26.26
N PHE A 130 -8.70 3.72 25.90
CA PHE A 130 -8.34 4.07 24.53
C PHE A 130 -6.89 4.56 24.47
N SER A 131 -6.24 4.33 23.35
CA SER A 131 -4.94 4.94 23.04
C SER A 131 -5.15 6.40 22.63
N ILE A 132 -4.21 7.28 23.01
CA ILE A 132 -4.23 8.70 22.66
C ILE A 132 -2.95 9.04 21.89
N TYR A 133 -3.10 9.79 20.81
CA TYR A 133 -2.00 10.29 19.99
C TYR A 133 -2.12 11.79 19.79
N ASP A 134 -0.98 12.47 19.90
CA ASP A 134 -0.82 13.87 19.54
C ASP A 134 -0.55 14.01 18.04
N GLU A 135 -1.02 15.11 17.47
CA GLU A 135 -0.72 15.48 16.09
C GLU A 135 0.73 16.00 16.04
N CYS A 136 1.54 15.44 15.15
CA CYS A 136 2.95 15.79 15.00
C CYS A 136 3.18 16.61 13.73
N ASP A 137 4.06 17.62 13.82
CA ASP A 137 4.39 18.49 12.67
C ASP A 137 5.15 17.74 11.55
N SER A 138 5.87 16.68 11.90
CA SER A 138 6.73 15.96 10.97
C SER A 138 6.99 14.52 11.39
N ILE A 139 7.32 13.69 10.41
CA ILE A 139 7.76 12.32 10.61
C ILE A 139 9.22 12.34 11.11
N PRO A 140 9.60 11.48 12.08
CA PRO A 140 10.99 11.31 12.49
C PRO A 140 11.94 11.11 11.30
N PRO A 141 13.13 11.76 11.29
CA PRO A 141 14.04 11.73 10.15
C PRO A 141 14.44 10.33 9.70
N LEU A 142 14.62 9.39 10.63
CA LEU A 142 14.95 8.01 10.31
C LEU A 142 13.85 7.35 9.45
N TYR A 143 12.59 7.49 9.86
CA TYR A 143 11.46 6.97 9.10
C TYR A 143 11.24 7.73 7.80
N GLN A 144 11.58 9.01 7.72
CA GLN A 144 11.51 9.77 6.48
C GLN A 144 12.55 9.29 5.44
N ILE A 145 13.77 8.96 5.87
CA ILE A 145 14.83 8.45 4.97
C ILE A 145 14.44 7.10 4.37
N ILE A 146 13.82 6.25 5.19
CA ILE A 146 13.43 4.90 4.77
C ILE A 146 12.10 5.00 4.02
N TYR A 147 11.02 5.42 4.67
CA TYR A 147 9.67 5.30 4.14
C TYR A 147 9.18 6.51 3.33
N GLY A 148 9.99 7.56 3.17
CA GLY A 148 9.57 8.82 2.55
C GLY A 148 8.96 8.67 1.16
N GLU A 149 9.42 7.70 0.37
CA GLU A 149 8.87 7.42 -0.96
C GLU A 149 7.49 6.77 -0.91
N ILE A 150 7.26 5.85 0.04
CA ILE A 150 5.93 5.27 0.27
C ILE A 150 4.97 6.30 0.85
N ILE A 151 5.45 7.14 1.76
CA ILE A 151 4.65 8.25 2.30
C ILE A 151 4.27 9.24 1.19
N SER A 152 5.19 9.51 0.25
CA SER A 152 4.90 10.32 -0.93
C SER A 152 3.83 9.67 -1.82
N LEU A 153 3.88 8.34 -1.99
CA LEU A 153 2.86 7.59 -2.72
C LEU A 153 1.49 7.65 -2.03
N MET A 154 1.46 7.46 -0.71
CA MET A 154 0.24 7.51 0.12
C MET A 154 -0.50 8.84 -0.01
N ASN A 155 0.26 9.94 -0.14
CA ASN A 155 -0.27 11.29 -0.29
C ASN A 155 -0.57 11.68 -1.74
N SER A 156 -0.32 10.79 -2.70
CA SER A 156 -0.63 11.03 -4.11
C SER A 156 -2.05 10.55 -4.45
N ASP A 157 -2.60 11.09 -5.53
CA ASP A 157 -3.87 10.59 -6.11
C ASP A 157 -3.70 9.22 -6.79
N LEU A 158 -2.48 8.67 -6.87
CA LEU A 158 -2.19 7.46 -7.64
C LEU A 158 -3.01 6.27 -7.16
N ILE A 159 -3.09 6.05 -5.85
CA ILE A 159 -3.83 4.93 -5.26
C ILE A 159 -5.32 5.06 -5.61
N ASP A 160 -5.87 6.27 -5.53
CA ASP A 160 -7.28 6.54 -5.80
C ASP A 160 -7.62 6.34 -7.27
N ILE A 161 -6.76 6.82 -8.17
CA ILE A 161 -6.96 6.70 -9.62
C ILE A 161 -6.77 5.25 -10.06
N CYS A 162 -5.78 4.54 -9.52
CA CYS A 162 -5.50 3.15 -9.87
C CYS A 162 -6.47 2.13 -9.29
N THR A 163 -7.30 2.51 -8.32
CA THR A 163 -8.36 1.65 -7.78
C THR A 163 -9.71 1.83 -8.48
N GLN A 164 -9.82 2.78 -9.42
CA GLN A 164 -11.01 2.94 -10.27
C GLN A 164 -10.93 1.98 -11.47
N GLU A 165 -11.93 1.09 -11.61
CA GLU A 165 -11.93 0.05 -12.65
C GLU A 165 -12.17 0.59 -14.07
N ASP A 166 -12.82 1.75 -14.19
CA ASP A 166 -13.39 2.20 -15.46
C ASP A 166 -12.36 2.78 -16.45
N GLU A 167 -11.17 3.19 -15.99
CA GLU A 167 -10.19 3.91 -16.82
C GLU A 167 -8.73 3.50 -16.52
N PRO A 168 -8.29 2.28 -16.88
CA PRO A 168 -6.93 1.78 -16.59
C PRO A 168 -5.81 2.63 -17.21
N GLN A 169 -6.09 3.36 -18.29
CA GLN A 169 -5.14 4.29 -18.89
C GLN A 169 -4.82 5.49 -17.98
N ASN A 170 -5.75 5.89 -17.10
CA ASN A 170 -5.50 6.96 -16.15
C ASN A 170 -4.53 6.51 -15.05
N CYS A 171 -4.65 5.26 -14.60
CA CYS A 171 -3.69 4.69 -13.65
C CYS A 171 -2.26 4.74 -14.20
N ILE A 172 -2.07 4.38 -15.47
CA ILE A 172 -0.77 4.47 -16.16
C ILE A 172 -0.26 5.91 -16.19
N LYS A 173 -1.09 6.86 -16.65
CA LYS A 173 -0.69 8.27 -16.79
C LYS A 173 -0.34 8.87 -15.44
N GLU A 174 -1.14 8.59 -14.43
CA GLU A 174 -0.88 9.05 -13.07
C GLU A 174 0.35 8.36 -12.47
N THR A 175 0.58 7.07 -12.77
CA THR A 175 1.81 6.38 -12.36
C THR A 175 3.02 7.08 -12.95
N PHE A 176 3.00 7.36 -14.24
CA PHE A 176 4.09 8.05 -14.92
C PHE A 176 4.33 9.44 -14.31
N LYS A 177 3.26 10.22 -14.12
CA LYS A 177 3.30 11.53 -13.47
C LYS A 177 3.82 11.48 -12.03
N TYR A 178 3.51 10.42 -11.28
CA TYR A 178 4.03 10.21 -9.92
C TYR A 178 5.53 9.86 -9.91
N LEU A 179 5.99 9.15 -10.95
CA LEU A 179 7.39 8.77 -11.10
C LEU A 179 8.25 9.92 -11.64
N ASP A 180 7.70 10.76 -12.51
CA ASP A 180 8.29 11.99 -13.05
C ASP A 180 8.30 13.09 -11.97
N VAL A 181 9.33 13.06 -11.14
CA VAL A 181 9.55 14.01 -10.04
C VAL A 181 10.07 15.35 -10.58
N SER A 182 10.86 15.35 -11.67
CA SER A 182 11.35 16.58 -12.31
C SER A 182 10.26 17.35 -13.06
N GLN A 183 9.14 16.69 -13.38
CA GLN A 183 8.01 17.22 -14.15
C GLN A 183 8.39 17.62 -15.59
N ASP A 184 9.35 16.91 -16.18
CA ASP A 184 9.81 17.14 -17.54
C ASP A 184 9.14 16.23 -18.58
N GLN A 185 8.19 15.39 -18.15
CA GLN A 185 7.45 14.41 -18.95
C GLN A 185 8.29 13.22 -19.42
N GLU A 186 9.44 13.02 -18.80
CA GLU A 186 10.36 11.93 -19.08
C GLU A 186 10.81 11.27 -17.76
N LEU A 187 11.25 10.02 -17.83
CA LEU A 187 11.80 9.31 -16.67
C LEU A 187 13.31 9.18 -16.80
N SER A 188 14.02 9.85 -15.90
CA SER A 188 15.46 9.73 -15.74
C SER A 188 15.86 8.42 -15.06
N VAL A 189 17.17 8.13 -15.09
CA VAL A 189 17.78 7.05 -14.29
C VAL A 189 17.38 7.15 -12.81
N ALA A 190 17.34 8.37 -12.27
CA ALA A 190 17.05 8.60 -10.86
C ALA A 190 15.59 8.25 -10.53
N GLU A 191 14.65 8.58 -11.41
CA GLU A 191 13.22 8.33 -11.23
C GLU A 191 12.85 6.86 -11.43
N LEU A 192 13.51 6.19 -12.38
CA LEU A 192 13.40 4.73 -12.52
C LEU A 192 13.98 4.01 -11.29
N THR A 193 15.07 4.51 -10.72
CA THR A 193 15.64 3.97 -9.48
C THR A 193 14.70 4.20 -8.30
N ARG A 194 14.08 5.38 -8.20
CA ARG A 194 13.04 5.67 -7.21
C ARG A 194 11.83 4.73 -7.35
N ALA A 195 11.38 4.48 -8.58
CA ALA A 195 10.30 3.52 -8.84
C ALA A 195 10.63 2.13 -8.29
N ALA A 196 11.86 1.66 -8.49
CA ALA A 196 12.31 0.37 -7.97
C ALA A 196 12.32 0.30 -6.45
N ARG A 197 12.77 1.36 -5.78
CA ARG A 197 12.76 1.43 -4.31
C ARG A 197 11.34 1.39 -3.74
N VAL A 198 10.40 2.11 -4.34
CA VAL A 198 8.97 2.01 -4.02
C VAL A 198 8.45 0.57 -4.19
N LEU A 199 8.84 -0.12 -5.27
CA LEU A 199 8.43 -1.51 -5.51
C LEU A 199 8.98 -2.48 -4.46
N VAL A 200 10.23 -2.29 -4.02
CA VAL A 200 10.84 -3.09 -2.96
C VAL A 200 10.05 -2.96 -1.67
N TYR A 201 9.65 -1.75 -1.30
CA TYR A 201 8.86 -1.56 -0.08
C TYR A 201 7.57 -2.36 -0.11
N PHE A 202 6.84 -2.36 -1.23
CA PHE A 202 5.64 -3.18 -1.36
C PHE A 202 5.93 -4.68 -1.14
N THR A 203 7.12 -5.19 -1.47
CA THR A 203 7.46 -6.61 -1.22
C THR A 203 7.65 -6.94 0.27
N PHE A 204 7.94 -5.94 1.12
CA PHE A 204 8.28 -6.13 2.53
C PHE A 204 7.33 -5.45 3.52
N ILE A 205 6.40 -4.62 3.04
CA ILE A 205 5.39 -3.98 3.88
C ILE A 205 4.43 -5.04 4.44
N ASP A 206 3.96 -4.84 5.68
CA ASP A 206 3.10 -5.77 6.44
C ASP A 206 3.77 -7.08 6.92
N LYS A 207 5.09 -7.24 6.79
CA LYS A 207 5.80 -8.38 7.36
C LYS A 207 6.18 -8.13 8.82
N ARG A 208 5.73 -9.03 9.71
CA ARG A 208 5.81 -8.90 11.19
C ARG A 208 7.07 -9.47 11.85
N ILE A 209 7.99 -10.06 11.09
CA ILE A 209 9.18 -10.72 11.66
C ILE A 209 10.36 -9.75 11.57
N ASP A 210 11.11 -9.58 12.67
CA ASP A 210 12.28 -8.68 12.73
C ASP A 210 13.27 -8.90 11.56
N GLU A 211 13.44 -10.16 11.13
CA GLU A 211 14.24 -10.55 9.97
C GLU A 211 13.75 -9.89 8.66
N ASP A 212 12.44 -9.76 8.46
CA ASP A 212 11.85 -9.20 7.24
C ASP A 212 12.11 -7.69 7.10
N ARG A 213 12.21 -6.95 8.22
CA ARG A 213 12.56 -5.53 8.20
C ARG A 213 14.02 -5.32 7.82
N GLU A 214 14.93 -6.09 8.40
CA GLU A 214 16.36 -6.03 8.05
C GLU A 214 16.58 -6.40 6.58
N ILE A 215 15.88 -7.44 6.10
CA ILE A 215 15.90 -7.82 4.69
C ILE A 215 15.32 -6.70 3.81
N GLY A 216 14.21 -6.07 4.21
CA GLY A 216 13.61 -4.94 3.49
C GLY A 216 14.55 -3.75 3.39
N PHE A 217 15.24 -3.39 4.47
CA PHE A 217 16.25 -2.33 4.49
C PHE A 217 17.48 -2.69 3.63
N ALA A 218 17.96 -3.93 3.72
CA ALA A 218 19.06 -4.43 2.90
C ALA A 218 18.70 -4.45 1.41
N ALA A 219 17.48 -4.86 1.06
CA ALA A 219 16.95 -4.82 -0.29
C ALA A 219 16.87 -3.37 -0.78
N TYR A 220 16.26 -2.47 -0.02
CA TYR A 220 16.18 -1.05 -0.36
C TYR A 220 17.57 -0.44 -0.63
N SER A 221 18.54 -0.73 0.24
CA SER A 221 19.92 -0.27 0.10
C SER A 221 20.59 -0.85 -1.15
N THR A 222 20.38 -2.14 -1.41
CA THR A 222 20.93 -2.83 -2.59
C THR A 222 20.33 -2.29 -3.90
N ILE A 223 19.02 -2.10 -3.96
CA ILE A 223 18.34 -1.49 -5.11
C ILE A 223 18.86 -0.06 -5.31
N SER A 224 19.04 0.72 -4.25
CA SER A 224 19.58 2.08 -4.34
C SER A 224 20.97 2.13 -5.01
N LEU A 225 21.80 1.10 -4.78
CA LEU A 225 23.16 1.02 -5.30
C LEU A 225 23.23 0.44 -6.72
N LEU A 226 22.48 -0.62 -7.01
CA LEU A 226 22.60 -1.38 -8.26
C LEU A 226 21.62 -0.95 -9.34
N PHE A 227 20.43 -0.51 -8.94
CA PHE A 227 19.36 -0.24 -9.90
C PHE A 227 19.66 0.91 -10.87
N PRO A 228 20.51 1.92 -10.57
CA PRO A 228 20.91 2.91 -11.58
C PRO A 228 21.55 2.28 -12.83
N ALA A 229 22.28 1.17 -12.70
CA ALA A 229 22.84 0.45 -13.84
C ALA A 229 21.73 -0.25 -14.65
N LEU A 230 20.77 -0.87 -13.98
CA LEU A 230 19.58 -1.47 -14.62
C LEU A 230 18.73 -0.41 -15.31
N SER A 231 18.52 0.76 -14.70
CA SER A 231 17.80 1.88 -15.31
C SER A 231 18.45 2.35 -16.61
N LYS A 232 19.79 2.42 -16.68
CA LYS A 232 20.49 2.73 -17.94
C LYS A 232 20.24 1.69 -19.02
N ILE A 233 20.21 0.40 -18.64
CA ILE A 233 19.87 -0.68 -19.58
C ILE A 233 18.42 -0.53 -20.05
N ILE A 234 17.47 -0.27 -19.14
CA ILE A 234 16.05 -0.05 -19.51
C ILE A 234 15.95 1.13 -20.47
N ILE A 235 16.53 2.29 -20.14
CA ILE A 235 16.56 3.47 -21.02
C ILE A 235 17.12 3.08 -22.39
N GLY A 236 18.32 2.49 -22.46
CA GLY A 236 18.94 2.12 -23.74
C GLY A 236 18.17 1.09 -24.59
N ASN A 237 17.14 0.42 -24.05
CA ASN A 237 16.27 -0.49 -24.81
C ASN A 237 14.98 0.16 -25.31
N TYR A 238 14.53 1.25 -24.68
CA TYR A 238 13.23 1.88 -24.98
C TYR A 238 13.35 3.34 -25.44
N ASP A 239 14.51 3.98 -25.24
CA ASP A 239 14.84 5.34 -25.69
C ASP A 239 15.09 5.33 -27.21
N TYR A 240 14.03 5.54 -27.96
CA TYR A 240 14.05 5.47 -29.42
C TYR A 240 14.53 6.79 -30.05
N ASP A 241 14.52 7.89 -29.30
CA ASP A 241 14.97 9.19 -29.76
C ASP A 241 16.37 9.60 -29.26
N ASN A 242 17.00 8.79 -28.41
CA ASN A 242 18.32 8.98 -27.80
C ASN A 242 18.39 10.16 -26.81
N SER A 243 17.28 10.46 -26.13
CA SER A 243 17.17 11.50 -25.10
C SER A 243 17.94 11.15 -23.80
N ASN A 244 18.30 9.88 -23.58
CA ASN A 244 18.81 9.30 -22.33
C ASN A 244 17.80 9.30 -21.18
N THR A 245 16.53 9.36 -21.51
CA THR A 245 15.38 9.36 -20.62
C THR A 245 14.29 8.48 -21.25
N LEU A 246 13.17 8.27 -20.54
CA LEU A 246 12.03 7.53 -21.09
C LEU A 246 10.76 8.36 -21.04
N SER A 247 10.25 8.72 -22.20
CA SER A 247 8.92 9.30 -22.31
C SER A 247 7.83 8.23 -22.12
N LEU A 248 6.63 8.66 -21.72
CA LEU A 248 5.48 7.77 -21.65
C LEU A 248 5.22 7.10 -23.01
N LYS A 249 5.39 7.85 -24.10
CA LYS A 249 5.20 7.35 -25.46
C LYS A 249 6.12 6.17 -25.76
N GLU A 250 7.41 6.27 -25.41
CA GLU A 250 8.40 5.22 -25.64
C GLU A 250 8.12 3.92 -24.90
N ILE A 251 7.59 4.02 -23.68
CA ILE A 251 7.08 2.86 -22.93
C ILE A 251 5.97 2.15 -23.73
N TYR A 252 5.17 2.89 -24.51
CA TYR A 252 4.02 2.39 -25.28
C TYR A 252 4.27 2.11 -26.76
N THR A 253 5.37 2.57 -27.36
CA THR A 253 5.58 2.62 -28.82
C THR A 253 5.33 1.26 -29.53
N ASP A 254 5.61 0.13 -28.87
CA ASP A 254 5.40 -1.23 -29.42
C ASP A 254 4.30 -2.03 -28.70
N ARG A 255 3.63 -1.44 -27.72
CA ARG A 255 2.57 -2.06 -26.91
C ARG A 255 1.22 -1.61 -27.45
N ILE A 256 0.75 -2.33 -28.46
CA ILE A 256 -0.48 -2.08 -29.22
C ILE A 256 -1.65 -1.68 -28.29
N ALA A 257 -2.33 -0.58 -28.63
CA ALA A 257 -3.47 0.02 -27.92
C ALA A 257 -4.71 -0.87 -27.69
N ASN A 258 -4.66 -2.14 -28.10
CA ASN A 258 -5.72 -3.15 -28.00
C ASN A 258 -5.33 -4.39 -27.17
N LEU A 259 -4.17 -4.38 -26.51
CA LEU A 259 -3.84 -5.44 -25.56
C LEU A 259 -4.75 -5.25 -24.34
N ASP A 260 -5.64 -6.22 -24.15
CA ASP A 260 -6.36 -6.43 -22.91
C ASP A 260 -5.34 -6.82 -21.83
N TYR A 261 -4.67 -5.80 -21.31
CA TYR A 261 -3.61 -5.92 -20.31
C TYR A 261 -4.12 -6.67 -19.08
N GLN A 262 -5.42 -6.56 -18.77
CA GLN A 262 -6.03 -7.29 -17.68
C GLN A 262 -6.04 -8.80 -17.97
N ASN A 263 -6.43 -9.23 -19.17
CA ASN A 263 -6.41 -10.66 -19.52
C ASN A 263 -5.00 -11.22 -19.66
N LEU A 264 -4.05 -10.49 -20.25
CA LEU A 264 -2.66 -10.95 -20.38
C LEU A 264 -1.92 -11.04 -19.04
N PHE A 265 -2.15 -10.11 -18.12
CA PHE A 265 -1.58 -10.20 -16.77
C PHE A 265 -2.30 -11.26 -15.94
N THR A 266 -3.63 -11.36 -16.03
CA THR A 266 -4.40 -12.36 -15.28
C THR A 266 -4.09 -13.79 -15.73
N GLU A 267 -3.92 -14.04 -17.03
CA GLU A 267 -3.59 -15.37 -17.56
C GLU A 267 -2.13 -15.76 -17.29
N ASN A 268 -1.18 -14.82 -17.35
CA ASN A 268 0.24 -15.13 -17.09
C ASN A 268 0.60 -15.12 -15.60
N ILE A 269 -0.11 -14.39 -14.74
CA ILE A 269 0.12 -14.38 -13.29
C ILE A 269 -0.64 -15.53 -12.59
N LYS A 270 -1.78 -15.98 -13.12
CA LYS A 270 -2.44 -17.22 -12.63
C LYS A 270 -1.56 -18.47 -12.75
N GLY A 271 -0.50 -18.42 -13.56
CA GLY A 271 0.50 -19.47 -13.69
C GLY A 271 1.85 -19.17 -13.03
N LEU A 272 2.07 -17.95 -12.51
CA LEU A 272 3.30 -17.61 -11.78
C LEU A 272 3.11 -18.01 -10.32
N ASP A 273 3.51 -19.23 -10.01
CA ASP A 273 3.69 -19.70 -8.63
C ASP A 273 4.59 -18.67 -7.90
N PRO A 274 4.17 -18.14 -6.73
CA PRO A 274 5.03 -17.32 -5.88
C PRO A 274 6.42 -17.95 -5.64
N GLU A 275 6.50 -19.28 -5.63
CA GLU A 275 7.75 -20.03 -5.54
C GLU A 275 8.58 -19.97 -6.84
N GLU A 276 7.94 -19.87 -8.01
CA GLU A 276 8.60 -19.62 -9.30
C GLU A 276 9.08 -18.17 -9.42
N LEU A 277 8.32 -17.19 -8.93
CA LEU A 277 8.75 -15.80 -8.88
C LEU A 277 9.94 -15.64 -7.92
N ARG A 278 9.88 -16.31 -6.77
CA ARG A 278 10.98 -16.41 -5.80
C ARG A 278 12.19 -17.10 -6.42
N LYS A 279 12.01 -18.20 -7.13
CA LYS A 279 13.07 -18.85 -7.92
C LYS A 279 13.60 -17.96 -9.04
N LEU A 280 12.80 -17.11 -9.66
CA LEU A 280 13.26 -16.19 -10.71
C LEU A 280 14.14 -15.10 -10.10
N ILE A 281 13.75 -14.60 -8.92
CA ILE A 281 14.53 -13.65 -8.12
C ILE A 281 15.80 -14.31 -7.56
N GLU A 282 15.73 -15.58 -7.13
CA GLU A 282 16.87 -16.37 -6.67
C GLU A 282 17.79 -16.78 -7.84
N ASN A 283 17.24 -17.05 -9.03
CA ASN A 283 17.96 -17.36 -10.28
C ASN A 283 18.44 -16.10 -11.02
N LEU A 284 18.16 -14.89 -10.50
CA LEU A 284 18.96 -13.70 -10.83
C LEU A 284 20.36 -13.80 -10.18
N ASP A 285 20.98 -14.98 -10.25
CA ASP A 285 22.40 -15.22 -10.00
C ASP A 285 23.30 -14.31 -10.85
N PHE A 286 22.75 -13.72 -11.93
CA PHE A 286 23.37 -12.59 -12.63
C PHE A 286 23.64 -11.39 -11.70
N LEU A 287 22.69 -10.98 -10.85
CA LEU A 287 22.91 -9.89 -9.88
C LEU A 287 23.85 -10.33 -8.75
N LYS A 288 23.79 -11.60 -8.34
CA LYS A 288 24.68 -12.18 -7.33
C LYS A 288 26.14 -12.22 -7.81
N SER A 289 26.37 -12.54 -9.08
CA SER A 289 27.69 -12.52 -9.73
C SER A 289 28.23 -11.12 -10.01
N LEU A 290 27.36 -10.11 -10.17
CA LEU A 290 27.71 -8.69 -10.21
C LEU A 290 28.08 -8.11 -8.84
N LEU A 291 27.63 -8.73 -7.76
CA LEU A 291 27.89 -8.33 -6.37
C LEU A 291 29.12 -9.00 -5.74
N LEU A 292 29.58 -10.11 -6.32
CA LEU A 292 30.70 -10.91 -5.81
C LEU A 292 32.01 -10.73 -6.61
N ASN A 293 32.06 -9.76 -7.53
CA ASN A 293 33.28 -9.34 -8.24
C ASN A 293 33.53 -7.83 -8.11
#